data_AF-A0A850DFN9-F1
#
_entry.id   AF-A0A850DFN9-F1
#
_cell.length_a   1.000
_cell.length_b   1.000
_cell.length_c   1.000
_cell.angle_alpha   90.00
_cell.angle_beta   90.00
_cell.angle_gamma   90.00
#
_symmetry.space_group_name_H-M   'P 1'
#
loop_
_entity.id
_entity.type
_entity.pdbx_description
1 polymer ?
#
loop_
_entity_poly.entity_id
_entity_poly.type
_entity_poly.pdbx_seq_one_letter_code
_entity_poly.pdbx_strand_id
1 'polypeptide(L)'
;MEEWLAGNEIPGTPARTRGPQRDRLVLDASDLMLATGVRPGEVLAIRRKDCIQLADGRWRVSITGTITTDKATKKLVRKPKPKTKNSVGTIIVADFAVPTLTRLLEATGEDPEALLFTTRTGGLVDPRKLSGQLRKARGSNFAWVTPKSFRKTVGTRVKRKMGLDAASEQLRHGSTRITERFYVDDPEDVADYTDALAAGWTRDE
;
A
#
# COMPACT_ATOMS: atom_id res chain seq x y z
N MET A 1 -12.26 -3.49 -10.31
CA MET A 1 -12.37 -4.31 -9.06
C MET A 1 -13.66 -4.01 -8.29
N GLU A 2 -14.33 -2.89 -8.56
CA GLU A 2 -15.58 -2.52 -7.90
C GLU A 2 -16.75 -3.45 -8.27
N GLU A 3 -16.87 -3.83 -9.55
CA GLU A 3 -17.79 -4.89 -9.99
C GLU A 3 -17.66 -6.18 -9.16
N TRP A 4 -16.41 -6.60 -8.94
CA TRP A 4 -16.15 -7.74 -8.07
C TRP A 4 -16.59 -7.46 -6.63
N LEU A 5 -16.32 -6.29 -6.08
CA LEU A 5 -16.75 -5.95 -4.72
C LEU A 5 -18.28 -5.96 -4.58
N ALA A 6 -19.01 -5.41 -5.56
CA ALA A 6 -20.47 -5.38 -5.63
C ALA A 6 -21.10 -6.79 -5.70
N GLY A 7 -20.29 -7.80 -6.02
CA GLY A 7 -20.75 -9.18 -6.17
C GLY A 7 -21.18 -9.52 -7.59
N ASN A 8 -20.95 -8.62 -8.54
CA ASN A 8 -21.27 -8.84 -9.94
C ASN A 8 -20.33 -9.89 -10.56
N GLU A 9 -20.78 -10.45 -11.68
CA GLU A 9 -19.94 -11.31 -12.51
C GLU A 9 -18.86 -10.47 -13.18
N ILE A 10 -17.64 -11.02 -13.21
CA ILE A 10 -16.53 -10.46 -13.98
C ILE A 10 -15.90 -11.60 -14.80
N PRO A 11 -15.13 -11.29 -15.87
CA PRO A 11 -14.48 -12.32 -16.67
C PRO A 11 -13.71 -13.33 -15.80
N GLY A 12 -14.07 -14.61 -15.89
CA GLY A 12 -13.43 -15.69 -15.14
C GLY A 12 -13.72 -15.73 -13.63
N THR A 13 -14.68 -14.95 -13.12
CA THR A 13 -15.17 -15.07 -11.73
C THR A 13 -16.68 -14.83 -11.68
N PRO A 14 -17.48 -15.86 -11.33
CA PRO A 14 -18.93 -15.75 -11.36
C PRO A 14 -19.45 -14.74 -10.32
N ALA A 15 -20.66 -14.24 -10.58
CA ALA A 15 -21.40 -13.41 -9.64
C ALA A 15 -21.55 -14.13 -8.29
N ARG A 16 -21.57 -13.33 -7.22
CA ARG A 16 -21.81 -13.82 -5.87
C ARG A 16 -23.28 -13.67 -5.53
N THR A 17 -24.00 -14.79 -5.52
CA THR A 17 -25.44 -14.82 -5.22
C THR A 17 -25.77 -15.17 -3.77
N ARG A 18 -24.80 -15.67 -2.99
CA ARG A 18 -25.00 -16.11 -1.59
C ARG A 18 -23.81 -15.79 -0.68
N GLY A 19 -24.09 -15.73 0.63
CA GLY A 19 -23.12 -15.50 1.70
C GLY A 19 -22.90 -14.02 2.05
N PRO A 20 -21.98 -13.69 2.99
CA PRO A 20 -21.73 -12.31 3.41
C PRO A 20 -21.25 -11.45 2.24
N GLN A 21 -21.23 -10.12 2.32
CA GLN A 21 -20.64 -9.30 1.25
C GLN A 21 -19.12 -9.54 1.12
N ARG A 22 -18.52 -9.17 -0.02
CA ARG A 22 -17.06 -9.23 -0.22
C ARG A 22 -16.41 -8.10 0.59
N ASP A 23 -15.29 -8.36 1.25
CA ASP A 23 -14.57 -7.32 1.98
C ASP A 23 -13.80 -6.40 1.01
N ARG A 24 -13.57 -5.14 1.41
CA ARG A 24 -12.87 -4.13 0.61
C ARG A 24 -11.35 -4.25 0.62
N LEU A 25 -10.80 -5.20 1.39
CA LEU A 25 -9.36 -5.34 1.67
C LEU A 25 -8.50 -5.21 0.40
N VAL A 26 -8.89 -5.89 -0.67
CA VAL A 26 -8.10 -5.89 -1.90
C VAL A 26 -8.15 -4.57 -2.67
N LEU A 27 -9.29 -3.86 -2.68
CA LEU A 27 -9.38 -2.55 -3.31
C LEU A 27 -8.53 -1.56 -2.51
N ASP A 28 -8.77 -1.51 -1.20
CA ASP A 28 -8.16 -0.54 -0.30
C ASP A 28 -6.64 -0.71 -0.22
N ALA A 29 -6.18 -1.96 -0.10
CA ALA A 29 -4.75 -2.25 -0.13
C ALA A 29 -4.15 -1.96 -1.51
N SER A 30 -4.87 -2.20 -2.61
CA SER A 30 -4.35 -1.91 -3.96
C SER A 30 -4.19 -0.41 -4.19
N ASP A 31 -5.12 0.43 -3.75
CA ASP A 31 -5.00 1.90 -3.85
C ASP A 31 -3.75 2.37 -3.11
N LEU A 32 -3.56 1.96 -1.86
CA LEU A 32 -2.39 2.36 -1.09
C LEU A 32 -1.10 1.78 -1.69
N MET A 33 -1.11 0.54 -2.21
CA MET A 33 0.03 -0.02 -2.93
C MET A 33 0.38 0.77 -4.19
N LEU A 34 -0.60 1.32 -4.89
CA LEU A 34 -0.41 2.15 -6.08
C LEU A 34 0.02 3.57 -5.73
N ALA A 35 -0.46 4.12 -4.62
CA ALA A 35 -0.09 5.46 -4.17
C ALA A 35 1.30 5.50 -3.54
N THR A 36 1.82 4.36 -3.08
CA THR A 36 3.08 4.32 -2.31
C THR A 36 4.13 3.37 -2.88
N GLY A 37 3.75 2.39 -3.71
CA GLY A 37 4.67 1.40 -4.27
C GLY A 37 5.20 0.38 -3.25
N VAL A 38 4.63 0.31 -2.05
CA VAL A 38 5.16 -0.52 -0.96
C VAL A 38 4.74 -1.99 -1.11
N ARG A 39 5.44 -2.89 -0.42
CA ARG A 39 5.18 -4.34 -0.52
C ARG A 39 3.86 -4.70 0.18
N PRO A 40 3.21 -5.83 -0.18
CA PRO A 40 1.95 -6.25 0.45
C PRO A 40 2.01 -6.33 1.98
N GLY A 41 3.08 -6.92 2.53
CA GLY A 41 3.25 -6.99 3.98
C GLY A 41 3.48 -5.63 4.63
N GLU A 42 4.05 -4.66 3.90
CA GLU A 42 4.26 -3.29 4.39
C GLU A 42 2.93 -2.53 4.43
N VAL A 43 2.08 -2.61 3.40
CA VAL A 43 0.73 -2.01 3.41
C VAL A 43 -0.11 -2.55 4.56
N LEU A 44 -0.13 -3.88 4.73
CA LEU A 44 -0.91 -4.52 5.80
C LEU A 44 -0.37 -4.23 7.21
N ALA A 45 0.83 -3.65 7.33
CA ALA A 45 1.46 -3.31 8.60
C ALA A 45 1.30 -1.83 8.99
N ILE A 46 0.64 -1.01 8.17
CA ILE A 46 0.39 0.39 8.47
C ILE A 46 -0.55 0.49 9.66
N ARG A 47 -0.13 1.27 10.67
CA ARG A 47 -0.95 1.61 11.84
C ARG A 47 -1.47 3.03 11.73
N ARG A 48 -2.48 3.37 12.55
CA ARG A 48 -3.01 4.74 12.68
C ARG A 48 -1.89 5.76 12.86
N LYS A 49 -0.98 5.53 13.82
CA LYS A 49 0.13 6.46 14.10
C LYS A 49 1.18 6.59 13.00
N ASP A 50 1.20 5.64 12.05
CA ASP A 50 2.12 5.72 10.92
C ASP A 50 1.59 6.72 9.86
N CYS A 51 0.34 7.18 9.97
CA CYS A 51 -0.33 8.12 9.06
C CYS A 51 -0.41 9.51 9.69
N ILE A 52 0.10 10.52 8.99
CA ILE A 52 0.13 11.92 9.47
C ILE A 52 -0.38 12.82 8.34
N GLN A 53 -1.35 13.68 8.64
CA GLN A 53 -1.72 14.77 7.76
C GLN A 53 -0.78 15.96 8.03
N LEU A 54 -0.19 16.48 6.96
CA LEU A 54 0.71 17.63 7.00
C LEU A 54 -0.11 18.93 7.06
N ALA A 55 0.55 20.03 7.43
CA ALA A 55 -0.09 21.35 7.55
C ALA A 55 -0.67 21.86 6.22
N ASP A 56 -0.14 21.39 5.08
CA ASP A 56 -0.61 21.71 3.73
C ASP A 56 -1.74 20.78 3.24
N GLY A 57 -2.24 19.90 4.10
CA GLY A 57 -3.33 18.97 3.81
C GLY A 57 -2.92 17.64 3.19
N ARG A 58 -1.67 17.49 2.74
CA ARG A 58 -1.17 16.22 2.17
C ARG A 58 -1.06 15.15 3.25
N TRP A 59 -1.25 13.90 2.85
CA TRP A 59 -1.08 12.75 3.74
C TRP A 59 0.28 12.10 3.58
N ARG A 60 0.91 11.76 4.70
CA ARG A 60 2.19 11.04 4.77
C ARG A 60 2.01 9.72 5.50
N VAL A 61 2.60 8.65 4.98
CA VAL A 61 2.63 7.33 5.63
C VAL A 61 4.05 6.86 5.86
N SER A 62 4.37 6.54 7.12
CA SER A 62 5.65 5.98 7.56
C SER A 62 5.67 4.46 7.44
N ILE A 63 6.59 3.89 6.67
CA ILE A 63 6.69 2.41 6.59
C ILE A 63 7.64 1.86 7.64
N THR A 64 7.06 1.50 8.78
CA THR A 64 7.80 1.11 10.00
C THR A 64 7.81 -0.40 10.27
N GLY A 65 7.08 -1.20 9.48
CA GLY A 65 6.97 -2.64 9.71
C GLY A 65 6.50 -3.42 8.50
N THR A 66 6.44 -4.74 8.67
CA THR A 66 5.87 -5.67 7.69
C THR A 66 5.12 -6.79 8.40
N ILE A 67 3.95 -7.16 7.90
CA ILE A 67 3.29 -8.41 8.26
C ILE A 67 4.00 -9.54 7.52
N THR A 68 4.42 -10.55 8.25
CA THR A 68 5.05 -11.76 7.71
C THR A 68 4.74 -12.96 8.60
N THR A 69 5.05 -14.15 8.13
CA THR A 69 4.99 -15.36 8.95
C THR A 69 6.31 -15.53 9.66
N ASP A 70 6.26 -15.67 10.98
CA ASP A 70 7.43 -16.00 11.76
C ASP A 70 7.92 -17.41 11.43
N LYS A 71 9.23 -17.55 11.22
CA LYS A 71 9.81 -18.81 10.75
C LYS A 71 9.74 -19.92 11.80
N ALA A 72 9.86 -19.57 13.08
CA ALA A 72 9.88 -20.53 14.18
C ALA A 72 8.46 -20.93 14.57
N THR A 73 7.59 -19.94 14.83
CA THR A 73 6.24 -20.21 15.34
C THR A 73 5.21 -20.49 14.24
N LYS A 74 5.54 -20.19 12.98
CA LYS A 74 4.62 -20.24 11.82
C LYS A 74 3.38 -19.33 11.96
N LYS A 75 3.34 -18.45 12.97
CA LYS A 75 2.26 -17.48 13.18
C LYS A 75 2.53 -16.20 12.39
N LEU A 76 1.46 -15.48 12.06
CA LEU A 76 1.59 -14.11 11.55
C LEU A 76 2.13 -13.21 12.65
N VAL A 77 3.04 -12.32 12.27
CA VAL A 77 3.62 -11.31 13.15
C VAL A 77 3.82 -10.02 12.37
N ARG A 78 3.68 -8.88 13.04
CA ARG A 78 4.18 -7.60 12.56
C ARG A 78 5.64 -7.46 13.01
N LYS A 79 6.58 -7.58 12.08
CA LYS A 79 8.00 -7.32 12.39
C LYS A 79 8.29 -5.84 12.18
N PRO A 80 8.88 -5.13 13.16
CA PRO A 80 9.39 -3.79 12.92
C PRO A 80 10.50 -3.87 11.88
N LYS A 81 10.61 -2.84 11.04
CA LYS A 81 11.82 -2.68 10.23
C LYS A 81 12.96 -2.18 11.13
N PRO A 82 14.17 -2.73 11.02
CA PRO A 82 15.34 -2.15 11.70
C PRO A 82 15.44 -0.69 11.29
N LYS A 83 15.69 0.25 12.22
CA LYS A 83 16.03 1.63 11.87
C LYS A 83 17.42 1.61 11.22
N THR A 84 17.50 1.40 9.91
CA THR A 84 18.67 1.83 9.13
C THR A 84 18.23 3.05 8.35
N LYS A 85 19.16 3.98 8.09
CA LYS A 85 18.86 5.24 7.35
C LYS A 85 18.10 5.00 6.02
N ASN A 86 18.13 3.78 5.49
CA ASN A 86 17.52 3.38 4.22
C ASN A 86 16.22 2.55 4.33
N SER A 87 15.73 2.20 5.52
CA SER A 87 14.65 1.21 5.70
C SER A 87 13.31 1.77 6.19
N VAL A 88 13.33 2.89 6.91
CA VAL A 88 12.14 3.67 7.30
C VAL A 88 12.04 4.81 6.31
N GLY A 89 11.17 4.68 5.32
CA GLY A 89 10.82 5.79 4.44
C GLY A 89 9.39 6.21 4.69
N THR A 90 9.20 7.48 4.97
CA THR A 90 7.92 8.16 4.84
C THR A 90 7.62 8.35 3.35
N ILE A 91 6.34 8.28 2.98
CA ILE A 91 5.90 8.49 1.60
C ILE A 91 4.69 9.41 1.63
N ILE A 92 4.71 10.44 0.80
CA ILE A 92 3.52 11.26 0.52
C ILE A 92 2.54 10.40 -0.29
N VAL A 93 1.30 10.34 0.18
CA VAL A 93 0.22 9.56 -0.42
C VAL A 93 -0.37 10.37 -1.56
N ALA A 94 -0.39 9.80 -2.76
CA ALA A 94 -1.02 10.43 -3.91
C ALA A 94 -2.53 10.64 -3.69
N ASP A 95 -3.04 11.79 -4.15
CA ASP A 95 -4.40 12.28 -3.88
C ASP A 95 -5.51 11.26 -4.16
N PHE A 96 -5.39 10.47 -5.24
CA PHE A 96 -6.39 9.46 -5.60
C PHE A 96 -6.63 8.41 -4.51
N ALA A 97 -5.65 8.18 -3.62
CA ALA A 97 -5.75 7.22 -2.53
C ALA A 97 -6.09 7.85 -1.17
N VAL A 98 -6.13 9.19 -1.08
CA VAL A 98 -6.52 9.91 0.14
C VAL A 98 -7.94 9.50 0.61
N PRO A 99 -8.96 9.42 -0.26
CA PRO A 99 -10.30 8.95 0.18
C PRO A 99 -10.27 7.56 0.80
N THR A 100 -9.44 6.66 0.26
CA THR A 100 -9.26 5.32 0.82
C THR A 100 -8.55 5.36 2.17
N LEU A 101 -7.50 6.17 2.31
CA LEU A 101 -6.77 6.33 3.57
C LEU A 101 -7.66 6.92 4.66
N THR A 102 -8.39 7.99 4.37
CA THR A 102 -9.29 8.65 5.32
C THR A 102 -10.36 7.68 5.83
N ARG A 103 -11.04 6.96 4.92
CA ARG A 103 -12.03 5.96 5.33
C ARG A 103 -11.44 4.84 6.20
N LEU A 104 -10.22 4.39 5.91
CA LEU A 104 -9.55 3.39 6.75
C LEU A 104 -9.25 3.94 8.15
N LEU A 105 -8.82 5.21 8.25
CA LEU A 105 -8.57 5.87 9.53
C LEU A 105 -9.86 6.10 10.32
N GLU A 106 -10.96 6.47 9.69
CA GLU A 106 -12.28 6.61 10.33
C GLU A 106 -12.81 5.26 10.86
N ALA A 107 -12.59 4.17 10.11
CA ALA A 107 -12.97 2.83 10.53
C ALA A 107 -12.02 2.22 11.59
N THR A 108 -10.82 2.79 11.74
CA THR A 108 -9.84 2.36 12.73
C THR A 108 -10.06 3.14 14.02
N GLY A 109 -10.19 2.45 15.15
CA GLY A 109 -10.32 3.11 16.46
C GLY A 109 -9.14 4.04 16.78
N GLU A 110 -9.24 4.77 17.88
CA GLU A 110 -8.26 5.80 18.26
C GLU A 110 -6.91 5.27 18.77
N ASP A 111 -6.77 3.96 18.98
CA ASP A 111 -5.49 3.36 19.41
C ASP A 111 -4.39 3.64 18.36
N PRO A 112 -3.30 4.35 18.74
CA PRO A 112 -2.19 4.64 17.84
C PRO A 112 -1.55 3.38 17.22
N GLU A 113 -1.59 2.24 17.92
CA GLU A 113 -1.04 0.97 17.45
C GLU A 113 -1.99 0.17 16.55
N ALA A 114 -3.25 0.60 16.43
CA ALA A 114 -4.24 -0.11 15.63
C ALA A 114 -3.84 -0.14 14.15
N LEU A 115 -3.93 -1.33 13.56
CA LEU A 115 -3.67 -1.53 12.13
C LEU A 115 -4.85 -1.06 11.30
N LEU A 116 -4.57 -0.40 10.18
CA LEU A 116 -5.60 -0.01 9.21
C LEU A 116 -6.24 -1.23 8.53
N PHE A 117 -5.49 -2.34 8.43
CA PHE A 117 -5.95 -3.59 7.85
C PHE A 117 -5.97 -4.69 8.90
N THR A 118 -7.16 -5.10 9.30
CA THR A 118 -7.38 -6.23 10.21
C THR A 118 -8.35 -7.24 9.61
N THR A 119 -8.34 -8.46 10.15
CA THR A 119 -9.43 -9.40 9.91
C THR A 119 -10.70 -8.90 10.59
N ARG A 120 -11.85 -9.49 10.26
CA ARG A 120 -13.13 -9.20 10.93
C ARG A 120 -13.08 -9.35 12.47
N THR A 121 -12.13 -10.13 12.99
CA THR A 121 -11.93 -10.35 14.43
C THR A 121 -10.79 -9.51 15.01
N GLY A 122 -10.31 -8.48 14.29
CA GLY A 122 -9.21 -7.60 14.71
C GLY A 122 -7.80 -8.19 14.56
N GLY A 123 -7.66 -9.37 13.96
CA GLY A 123 -6.36 -10.05 13.80
C GLY A 123 -5.55 -9.54 12.61
N LEU A 124 -4.29 -10.00 12.52
CA LEU A 124 -3.41 -9.71 11.39
C LEU A 124 -3.95 -10.30 10.08
N VAL A 125 -3.84 -9.53 8.99
CA VAL A 125 -4.17 -10.02 7.65
C VAL A 125 -2.95 -10.70 7.02
N ASP A 126 -3.10 -11.95 6.59
CA ASP A 126 -2.06 -12.65 5.83
C ASP A 126 -1.86 -12.00 4.44
N PRO A 127 -0.64 -11.62 4.02
CA PRO A 127 -0.37 -11.17 2.65
C PRO A 127 -0.82 -12.16 1.56
N ARG A 128 -0.89 -13.46 1.88
CA ARG A 128 -1.44 -14.50 0.99
C ARG A 128 -2.95 -14.35 0.82
N LYS A 129 -3.68 -13.90 1.85
CA LYS A 129 -5.13 -13.60 1.74
C LYS A 129 -5.34 -12.48 0.72
N LEU A 130 -4.58 -11.38 0.84
CA LEU A 130 -4.62 -10.27 -0.12
C LEU A 130 -4.33 -10.75 -1.54
N SER A 131 -3.27 -11.55 -1.71
CA SER A 131 -2.91 -12.13 -3.02
C SER A 131 -4.01 -13.02 -3.60
N GLY A 132 -4.66 -13.84 -2.75
CA GLY A 132 -5.77 -14.70 -3.14
C GLY A 132 -7.03 -13.93 -3.50
N GLN A 133 -7.33 -12.84 -2.80
CA GLN A 133 -8.44 -11.95 -3.16
C GLN A 133 -8.17 -11.20 -4.46
N LEU A 134 -6.95 -10.71 -4.68
CA LEU A 134 -6.58 -10.08 -5.95
C LEU A 134 -6.77 -11.03 -7.11
N ARG A 135 -6.40 -12.31 -6.96
CA ARG A 135 -6.62 -13.31 -7.99
C ARG A 135 -8.10 -13.45 -8.35
N LYS A 136 -9.00 -13.35 -7.38
CA LYS A 136 -10.46 -13.40 -7.60
C LYS A 136 -10.99 -12.08 -8.16
N ALA A 137 -10.45 -10.94 -7.73
CA ALA A 137 -10.96 -9.62 -8.07
C ALA A 137 -10.52 -9.10 -9.44
N ARG A 138 -9.38 -9.59 -9.95
CA ARG A 138 -8.79 -9.14 -11.22
C ARG A 138 -9.43 -9.80 -12.46
N GLY A 139 -10.16 -10.90 -12.29
CA GLY A 139 -10.70 -11.68 -13.41
C GLY A 139 -9.63 -12.23 -14.37
N SER A 140 -10.07 -12.79 -15.49
CA SER A 140 -9.19 -13.36 -16.53
C SER A 140 -8.44 -12.27 -17.32
N ASN A 141 -9.09 -11.13 -17.60
CA ASN A 141 -8.49 -10.03 -18.37
C ASN A 141 -7.20 -9.48 -17.74
N PHE A 142 -7.10 -9.53 -16.41
CA PHE A 142 -5.94 -9.06 -15.65
C PHE A 142 -5.22 -10.22 -14.94
N ALA A 143 -5.26 -11.44 -15.50
CA ALA A 143 -4.64 -12.63 -14.89
C ALA A 143 -3.12 -12.50 -14.65
N TRP A 144 -2.44 -11.57 -15.32
CA TRP A 144 -1.02 -11.27 -15.10
C TRP A 144 -0.77 -10.31 -13.92
N VAL A 145 -1.80 -9.66 -13.38
CA VAL A 145 -1.67 -8.65 -12.31
C VAL A 145 -1.50 -9.31 -10.94
N THR A 146 -0.31 -9.21 -10.37
CA THR A 146 0.00 -9.70 -9.02
C THR A 146 0.25 -8.51 -8.08
N PRO A 147 0.36 -8.71 -6.75
CA PRO A 147 0.70 -7.60 -5.87
C PRO A 147 2.05 -6.94 -6.23
N LYS A 148 2.99 -7.73 -6.79
CA LYS A 148 4.28 -7.20 -7.29
C LYS A 148 4.10 -6.28 -8.51
N SER A 149 3.03 -6.45 -9.29
CA SER A 149 2.73 -5.61 -10.45
C SER A 149 2.51 -4.16 -10.05
N PHE A 150 1.79 -3.88 -8.95
CA PHE A 150 1.56 -2.52 -8.46
C PHE A 150 2.88 -1.78 -8.18
N ARG A 151 3.78 -2.40 -7.42
CA ARG A 151 5.10 -1.83 -7.12
C ARG A 151 5.93 -1.58 -8.38
N LYS A 152 5.88 -2.50 -9.35
CA LYS A 152 6.57 -2.34 -10.65
C LYS A 152 5.99 -1.15 -11.42
N THR A 153 4.67 -1.00 -11.43
CA THR A 153 3.98 0.12 -12.08
C THR A 153 4.39 1.45 -11.47
N VAL A 154 4.37 1.57 -10.14
CA VAL A 154 4.81 2.78 -9.42
C VAL A 154 6.25 3.14 -9.79
N GLY A 155 7.19 2.20 -9.64
CA GLY A 155 8.59 2.46 -9.98
C GLY A 155 8.79 2.83 -11.44
N THR A 156 8.05 2.22 -12.37
CA THR A 156 8.13 2.54 -13.80
C THR A 156 7.61 3.94 -14.09
N ARG A 157 6.52 4.35 -13.45
CA ARG A 157 5.93 5.69 -13.63
C ARG A 157 6.83 6.78 -13.09
N VAL A 158 7.30 6.64 -11.85
CA VAL A 158 8.26 7.59 -11.26
C VAL A 158 9.52 7.64 -12.11
N LYS A 159 10.06 6.49 -12.56
CA LYS A 159 11.23 6.45 -13.44
C LYS A 159 11.03 7.23 -14.73
N ARG A 160 9.86 7.09 -15.36
CA ARG A 160 9.56 7.75 -16.65
C ARG A 160 9.43 9.26 -16.50
N LYS A 161 8.83 9.74 -15.41
CA LYS A 161 8.59 11.18 -15.20
C LYS A 161 9.76 11.90 -14.53
N MET A 162 10.38 11.27 -13.54
CA MET A 162 11.33 11.89 -12.61
C MET A 162 12.72 11.21 -12.62
N GLY A 163 12.94 10.17 -13.42
CA GLY A 163 14.23 9.50 -13.54
C GLY A 163 14.46 8.35 -12.56
N LEU A 164 15.58 7.65 -12.74
CA LEU A 164 15.90 6.40 -12.05
C LEU A 164 16.10 6.60 -10.53
N ASP A 165 16.73 7.71 -10.15
CA ASP A 165 17.07 8.01 -8.76
C ASP A 165 15.79 8.22 -7.93
N ALA A 166 14.87 9.03 -8.44
CA ALA A 166 13.54 9.22 -7.85
C ALA A 166 12.77 7.90 -7.71
N ALA A 167 12.84 7.02 -8.72
CA ALA A 167 12.21 5.71 -8.63
C ALA A 167 12.87 4.81 -7.56
N SER A 168 14.18 4.89 -7.40
CA SER A 168 14.92 4.16 -6.36
C SER A 168 14.52 4.62 -4.96
N GLU A 169 14.40 5.94 -4.78
CA GLU A 169 13.99 6.60 -3.54
C GLU A 169 12.53 6.26 -3.17
N GLN A 170 11.58 6.45 -4.11
CA GLN A 170 10.17 6.05 -3.94
C GLN A 170 10.05 4.58 -3.52
N LEU A 171 10.78 3.69 -4.18
CA LEU A 171 10.73 2.26 -3.89
C LEU A 171 11.51 1.91 -2.62
N ARG A 172 12.35 2.81 -2.10
CA ARG A 172 13.24 2.57 -0.96
C ARG A 172 14.12 1.35 -1.21
N HIS A 173 14.78 1.35 -2.37
CA HIS A 173 15.82 0.37 -2.66
C HIS A 173 17.09 0.81 -1.93
N GLY A 174 17.57 -0.01 -1.00
CA GLY A 174 18.78 0.27 -0.22
C GLY A 174 20.09 0.15 -1.00
N SER A 175 20.15 0.62 -2.26
CA SER A 175 21.44 0.74 -2.94
C SER A 175 22.10 2.05 -2.54
N THR A 176 23.31 1.93 -2.02
CA THR A 176 24.31 2.91 -1.58
C THR A 176 24.75 3.91 -2.68
N ARG A 177 23.86 4.33 -3.58
CA ARG A 177 24.16 5.16 -4.76
C ARG A 177 23.41 6.48 -4.83
N ILE A 178 22.86 6.93 -3.69
CA ILE A 178 22.50 8.33 -3.44
C ILE A 178 22.96 8.62 -2.01
N THR A 179 24.26 8.75 -1.80
CA THR A 179 24.83 9.22 -0.53
C THR A 179 25.77 10.40 -0.77
N GLU A 180 25.40 11.30 -1.69
CA GLU A 180 26.13 12.57 -1.86
C GLU A 180 25.24 13.79 -2.12
N ARG A 181 23.91 13.69 -2.05
CA ARG A 181 23.07 14.89 -2.04
C ARG A 181 22.03 14.77 -0.93
N PHE A 182 22.02 15.82 -0.11
CA PHE A 182 21.26 15.98 1.13
C PHE A 182 21.97 15.42 2.36
N TYR A 183 22.93 16.22 2.84
CA TYR A 183 23.16 16.38 4.27
C TYR A 183 22.23 17.52 4.70
N VAL A 184 21.04 17.21 5.23
CA VAL A 184 20.29 18.12 6.10
C VAL A 184 19.64 17.28 7.20
N ASP A 185 19.93 17.63 8.45
CA ASP A 185 19.41 16.98 9.65
C ASP A 185 17.88 17.11 9.75
N ASP A 186 17.16 16.06 9.36
CA ASP A 186 15.92 15.54 9.97
C ASP A 186 15.61 14.21 9.26
N PRO A 187 14.74 13.29 9.75
CA PRO A 187 14.49 12.02 9.07
C PRO A 187 13.85 12.30 7.70
N GLU A 188 14.70 12.27 6.68
CA GLU A 188 14.43 12.72 5.31
C GLU A 188 13.16 12.08 4.77
N ASP A 189 12.15 12.93 4.54
CA ASP A 189 11.00 12.52 3.76
C ASP A 189 11.47 12.10 2.37
N VAL A 190 10.97 10.97 1.86
CA VAL A 190 11.13 10.66 0.43
C VAL A 190 10.55 11.85 -0.32
N ALA A 191 11.30 12.40 -1.28
CA ALA A 191 10.84 13.53 -2.06
C ALA A 191 9.45 13.24 -2.67
N ASP A 192 8.63 14.27 -2.80
CA ASP A 192 7.26 14.11 -3.26
C ASP A 192 7.23 13.71 -4.75
N TYR A 193 6.80 12.48 -5.04
CA TYR A 193 6.65 11.95 -6.39
C TYR A 193 5.18 11.67 -6.76
N THR A 194 4.22 12.16 -5.96
CA THR A 194 2.79 11.93 -6.19
C THR A 194 2.33 12.43 -7.55
N ASP A 195 2.95 13.48 -8.07
CA ASP A 195 2.79 13.99 -9.43
C ASP A 195 3.02 12.93 -10.52
N ALA A 196 3.95 12.00 -10.32
CA ALA A 196 4.18 10.88 -11.26
C ALA A 196 3.11 9.80 -11.15
N LEU A 197 2.35 9.81 -10.06
CA LEU A 197 1.27 8.88 -9.77
C LEU A 197 -0.08 9.44 -10.17
N ALA A 198 -0.34 10.75 -10.08
CA ALA A 198 -1.65 11.37 -10.29
C ALA A 198 -2.30 11.11 -11.68
N ALA A 199 -1.53 11.04 -12.76
CA ALA A 199 -2.10 10.90 -14.10
C ALA A 199 -2.77 9.51 -14.30
N GLY A 200 -4.01 9.43 -14.79
CA GLY A 200 -4.62 8.18 -15.28
C GLY A 200 -5.09 7.17 -14.23
N TRP A 201 -5.29 7.59 -12.97
CA TRP A 201 -6.10 6.87 -11.99
C TRP A 201 -7.39 7.66 -11.72
N THR A 202 -8.18 7.91 -12.76
CA THR A 202 -9.53 8.40 -12.53
C THR A 202 -10.39 7.22 -12.08
N ARG A 203 -11.00 7.36 -10.89
CA ARG A 203 -12.22 6.64 -10.58
C ARG A 203 -13.31 7.41 -11.29
N ASP A 204 -13.56 7.07 -12.55
CA ASP A 204 -14.76 7.59 -13.21
C ASP A 204 -15.97 7.08 -12.42
N GLU A 205 -16.91 8.00 -12.19
CA GLU A 205 -18.14 7.89 -11.38
C GLU A 205 -19.03 6.70 -11.73
#